data_AF-A0A0U3AB67-F1
#
_entry.id   AF-A0A0U3AB67-F1
#
_cell.length_a   1.000
_cell.length_b   1.000
_cell.length_c   1.000
_cell.angle_alpha   90.00
_cell.angle_beta   90.00
_cell.angle_gamma   90.00
#
_symmetry.space_group_name_H-M   'P 1'
#
loop_
_entity.id
_entity.type
_entity.pdbx_description
1 polymer ?
#
loop_
_entity_poly.entity_id
_entity_poly.type
_entity_poly.pdbx_seq_one_letter_code
_entity_poly.pdbx_strand_id
1 'polypeptide(L)'
;MGWDGSGTFTRTDGTRTGSTVWDQARTAGVSVNSPDHDVHDEDLASGINACLTKDGQNSPTDDIDWGGHLVTNLGAPSAANDAARKAYVDVATQRGTLAKTGAYTVVAADLGKFIDCTSGTFSLSLTAA
;
A
#
# COMPACT_ATOMS: atom_id res chain seq x y z
N MET A 1 10.76 -5.52 23.58
CA MET A 1 9.61 -5.36 22.66
C MET A 1 9.44 -3.88 22.50
N GLY A 2 10.14 -3.30 21.53
CA GLY A 2 10.26 -1.85 21.49
C GLY A 2 9.07 -1.13 20.85
N TRP A 3 8.18 -1.79 20.10
CA TRP A 3 6.95 -1.15 19.61
C TRP A 3 5.80 -1.31 20.62
N ASP A 4 5.15 -0.20 20.97
CA ASP A 4 4.12 -0.15 22.03
C ASP A 4 2.69 -0.50 21.57
N GLY A 5 2.52 -0.96 20.33
CA GLY A 5 1.23 -1.25 19.72
C GLY A 5 0.45 0.00 19.24
N SER A 6 0.95 1.20 19.51
CA SER A 6 0.40 2.47 18.99
C SER A 6 1.23 3.06 17.84
N GLY A 7 2.26 2.32 17.39
CA GLY A 7 3.20 2.79 16.37
C GLY A 7 4.33 3.65 16.93
N THR A 8 4.59 3.60 18.24
CA THR A 8 5.75 4.26 18.85
C THR A 8 6.79 3.25 19.29
N PHE A 9 8.05 3.51 18.92
CA PHE A 9 9.17 2.74 19.44
C PHE A 9 9.66 3.33 20.77
N THR A 10 9.61 2.55 21.84
CA THR A 10 10.17 2.82 23.16
C THR A 10 11.43 1.99 23.38
N ARG A 11 12.44 2.57 24.02
CA ARG A 11 13.67 1.86 24.39
C ARG A 11 13.56 1.26 25.79
N THR A 12 14.31 0.21 26.06
CA THR A 12 14.61 -0.26 27.43
C THR A 12 16.08 -0.64 27.59
N ASP A 13 16.60 -0.54 28.81
CA ASP A 13 17.89 -1.14 29.22
C ASP A 13 17.70 -2.31 30.20
N GLY A 14 16.49 -2.85 30.30
CA GLY A 14 16.11 -3.92 31.22
C GLY A 14 15.62 -3.44 32.59
N THR A 15 15.92 -2.20 32.98
CA THR A 15 15.40 -1.58 34.22
C THR A 15 14.51 -0.37 33.94
N ARG A 16 14.94 0.48 33.01
CA ARG A 16 14.33 1.75 32.63
C ARG A 16 13.68 1.61 31.26
N THR A 17 12.66 2.42 31.00
CA THR A 17 11.89 2.38 29.74
C THR A 17 11.52 3.78 29.26
N GLY A 18 11.43 3.96 27.94
CA GLY A 18 10.96 5.18 27.31
C GLY A 18 11.95 5.74 26.29
N SER A 19 11.81 7.01 25.92
CA SER A 19 12.71 7.66 24.93
C SER A 19 14.00 8.21 25.55
N THR A 20 14.05 8.36 26.88
CA THR A 20 15.14 9.05 27.61
C THR A 20 15.89 8.14 28.58
N VAL A 21 15.99 6.85 28.27
CA VAL A 21 16.60 5.81 29.12
C VAL A 21 17.95 6.23 29.73
N TRP A 22 18.83 6.90 28.96
CA TRP A 22 20.12 7.39 29.47
C TRP A 22 20.01 8.56 30.46
N ASP A 23 19.06 9.47 30.29
CA ASP A 23 18.82 10.54 31.26
C ASP A 23 18.24 9.98 32.56
N GLN A 24 17.40 8.95 32.46
CA GLN A 24 16.88 8.21 33.62
C GLN A 24 18.02 7.51 34.36
N ALA A 25 18.94 6.87 33.64
CA ALA A 25 20.13 6.23 34.20
C ALA A 25 21.04 7.24 34.91
N ARG A 26 21.32 8.38 34.27
CA ARG A 26 22.10 9.48 34.85
C ARG A 26 21.45 10.03 36.12
N THR A 27 20.14 10.28 36.08
CA THR A 27 19.38 10.75 37.25
C THR A 27 19.43 9.75 38.40
N ALA A 28 19.41 8.46 38.08
CA ALA A 28 19.55 7.37 39.04
C ALA A 28 21.00 7.14 39.51
N GLY A 29 21.97 7.94 39.05
CA GLY A 29 23.38 7.80 39.42
C GLY A 29 24.06 6.55 38.84
N VAL A 30 23.48 5.94 37.81
CA VAL A 30 24.01 4.73 37.17
C VAL A 30 25.06 5.12 36.15
N SER A 31 26.27 4.56 36.31
CA SER A 31 27.32 4.66 35.31
C SER A 31 27.00 3.81 34.08
N VAL A 32 27.62 4.17 32.95
CA VAL A 32 27.68 3.34 31.74
C VAL A 32 28.12 1.93 32.13
N ASN A 33 27.22 0.94 31.99
CA ASN A 33 27.47 -0.44 32.39
C ASN A 33 27.11 -1.39 31.24
N SER A 34 27.99 -2.35 30.95
CA SER A 34 27.85 -3.21 29.77
C SER A 34 26.53 -3.99 29.71
N PRO A 35 26.00 -4.57 30.81
CA PRO A 35 24.73 -5.30 30.74
C PRO A 35 23.54 -4.43 30.31
N ASP A 36 23.40 -3.21 30.84
CA ASP A 36 22.32 -2.27 30.44
C ASP A 36 22.49 -1.88 28.95
N HIS A 37 23.74 -1.72 28.49
CA HIS A 37 24.05 -1.43 27.09
C HIS A 37 23.68 -2.58 26.16
N ASP A 38 24.05 -3.82 26.50
CA ASP A 38 23.72 -5.00 25.70
C ASP A 38 22.20 -5.16 25.56
N VAL A 39 21.45 -4.97 26.66
CA VAL A 39 19.98 -5.03 26.62
C VAL A 39 19.40 -3.91 25.75
N HIS A 40 19.94 -2.70 25.86
CA HIS A 40 19.47 -1.57 25.07
C HIS A 40 19.76 -1.74 23.58
N ASP A 41 20.94 -2.24 23.22
CA ASP A 41 21.30 -2.52 21.83
C ASP A 41 20.45 -3.66 21.25
N GLU A 42 20.14 -4.70 22.02
CA GLU A 42 19.24 -5.77 21.56
C GLU A 42 17.79 -5.32 21.41
N ASP A 43 17.31 -4.39 22.25
CA ASP A 43 16.00 -3.78 22.08
C ASP A 43 15.93 -2.95 20.78
N LEU A 44 17.00 -2.21 20.45
CA LEU A 44 17.12 -1.51 19.17
C LEU A 44 17.15 -2.48 17.99
N ALA A 45 17.93 -3.56 18.08
CA ALA A 45 17.98 -4.60 17.04
C ALA A 45 16.61 -5.23 16.81
N SER A 46 15.89 -5.56 17.89
CA SER A 46 14.51 -6.06 17.85
C SER A 46 13.56 -5.05 17.18
N GLY A 47 13.68 -3.77 17.53
CA GLY A 47 12.90 -2.69 16.93
C GLY A 47 13.09 -2.55 15.43
N ILE A 48 14.35 -2.53 15.00
CA ILE A 48 14.72 -2.45 13.59
C ILE A 48 14.22 -3.67 12.83
N ASN A 49 14.33 -4.87 13.41
CA ASN A 49 13.85 -6.11 12.79
C ASN A 49 12.32 -6.17 12.65
N ALA A 50 11.57 -5.34 13.40
CA ALA A 50 10.13 -5.21 13.24
C ALA A 50 9.73 -4.17 12.16
N CYS A 51 10.67 -3.34 11.66
CA CYS A 51 10.40 -2.35 10.62
C CYS A 51 10.41 -2.95 9.22
N LEU A 52 9.55 -2.47 8.31
CA LEU A 52 9.70 -2.75 6.88
C LEU A 52 10.99 -2.09 6.34
N THR A 53 11.80 -2.83 5.55
CA THR A 53 13.07 -2.34 5.00
C THR A 53 12.94 -2.01 3.51
N LYS A 54 13.69 -0.98 3.05
CA LYS A 54 13.65 -0.52 1.65
C LYS A 54 14.22 -1.52 0.65
N ASP A 55 15.09 -2.41 1.12
CA ASP A 55 15.70 -3.48 0.33
C ASP A 55 14.86 -4.76 0.30
N GLY A 56 13.67 -4.76 0.94
CA GLY A 56 12.72 -5.86 0.89
C GLY A 56 13.12 -7.08 1.73
N GLN A 57 14.10 -6.96 2.64
CA GLN A 57 14.52 -8.07 3.50
C GLN A 57 13.52 -8.37 4.62
N ASN A 58 12.77 -7.37 5.08
CA ASN A 58 11.65 -7.61 6.00
C ASN A 58 10.30 -7.59 5.28
N SER A 59 9.36 -8.42 5.74
CA SER A 59 8.04 -8.59 5.13
C SER A 59 6.91 -8.19 6.10
N PRO A 60 5.77 -7.66 5.62
CA PRO A 60 4.60 -7.43 6.45
C PRO A 60 4.09 -8.76 7.04
N THR A 61 3.76 -8.78 8.33
CA THR A 61 3.13 -9.94 8.99
C THR A 61 1.62 -9.79 9.17
N ASP A 62 1.09 -8.62 8.82
CA ASP A 62 -0.33 -8.26 8.82
C ASP A 62 -0.58 -7.20 7.73
N ASP A 63 -1.84 -6.86 7.49
CA ASP A 63 -2.24 -5.81 6.54
C ASP A 63 -1.67 -4.44 6.96
N ILE A 64 -1.22 -3.65 5.99
CA ILE A 64 -0.67 -2.31 6.22
C ILE A 64 -1.74 -1.25 5.95
N ASP A 65 -2.08 -0.49 6.99
CA ASP A 65 -2.80 0.77 6.84
C ASP A 65 -1.84 1.88 6.38
N TRP A 66 -2.10 2.44 5.20
CA TRP A 66 -1.34 3.56 4.65
C TRP A 66 -1.81 4.94 5.15
N GLY A 67 -2.77 5.00 6.07
CA GLY A 67 -3.25 6.25 6.67
C GLY A 67 -3.89 7.21 5.67
N GLY A 68 -4.44 6.67 4.57
CA GLY A 68 -4.97 7.47 3.45
C GLY A 68 -3.91 8.12 2.56
N HIS A 69 -2.63 7.78 2.74
CA HIS A 69 -1.54 8.27 1.89
C HIS A 69 -1.44 7.50 0.57
N LEU A 70 -0.90 8.16 -0.45
CA LEU A 70 -0.71 7.57 -1.78
C LEU A 70 0.54 6.68 -1.83
N VAL A 71 0.42 5.51 -2.46
CA VAL A 71 1.56 4.72 -2.91
C VAL A 71 2.00 5.24 -4.28
N THR A 72 3.06 6.05 -4.28
CA THR A 72 3.57 6.70 -5.50
C THR A 72 4.68 5.88 -6.16
N ASN A 73 4.92 6.12 -7.45
CA ASN A 73 5.95 5.43 -8.23
C ASN A 73 5.81 3.89 -8.26
N LEU A 74 4.57 3.38 -8.19
CA LEU A 74 4.28 1.96 -8.32
C LEU A 74 4.45 1.51 -9.78
N GLY A 75 5.22 0.43 -9.99
CA GLY A 75 5.44 -0.18 -11.30
C GLY A 75 4.14 -0.68 -11.96
N ALA A 76 4.18 -0.91 -13.27
CA ALA A 76 3.07 -1.58 -13.95
C ALA A 76 3.04 -3.07 -13.54
N PRO A 77 1.86 -3.64 -13.24
CA PRO A 77 1.75 -5.05 -12.90
C PRO A 77 2.06 -5.93 -14.14
N SER A 78 2.67 -7.08 -13.89
CA SER A 78 3.07 -8.09 -14.88
C SER A 78 2.52 -9.49 -14.56
N ALA A 79 2.29 -9.79 -13.27
CA ALA A 79 1.71 -11.03 -12.79
C ALA A 79 0.33 -10.80 -12.16
N ALA A 80 -0.45 -11.87 -12.00
CA ALA A 80 -1.82 -11.80 -11.48
C ALA A 80 -1.92 -11.28 -10.03
N ASN A 81 -0.85 -11.42 -9.25
CA ASN A 81 -0.80 -11.03 -7.83
C ASN A 81 -0.11 -9.68 -7.60
N ASP A 82 0.27 -8.95 -8.66
CA ASP A 82 0.91 -7.64 -8.52
C ASP A 82 -0.10 -6.57 -8.12
N ALA A 83 0.33 -5.59 -7.33
CA ALA A 83 -0.47 -4.39 -7.08
C ALA A 83 -0.67 -3.59 -8.38
N ALA A 84 -1.91 -3.25 -8.70
CA ALA A 84 -2.22 -2.49 -9.91
C ALA A 84 -2.19 -0.98 -9.65
N ARG A 85 -1.29 -0.25 -10.34
CA ARG A 85 -1.33 1.23 -10.36
C ARG A 85 -2.57 1.74 -11.09
N LYS A 86 -3.14 2.87 -10.66
CA LYS A 86 -4.40 3.43 -11.22
C LYS A 86 -4.45 3.46 -12.75
N ALA A 87 -3.39 3.97 -13.39
CA ALA A 87 -3.34 4.08 -14.85
C ALA A 87 -3.45 2.72 -15.57
N TYR A 88 -2.96 1.63 -14.95
CA TYR A 88 -3.13 0.29 -15.50
C TYR A 88 -4.63 -0.11 -15.49
N VAL A 89 -5.33 0.14 -14.38
CA VAL A 89 -6.76 -0.15 -14.25
C VAL A 89 -7.61 0.72 -15.18
N ASP A 90 -7.33 2.02 -15.26
CA ASP A 90 -8.06 2.95 -16.14
C ASP A 90 -8.02 2.47 -17.61
N VAL A 91 -6.88 1.97 -18.08
CA VAL A 91 -6.72 1.42 -19.42
C VAL A 91 -7.35 0.04 -19.55
N ALA A 92 -7.13 -0.86 -18.59
CA ALA A 92 -7.64 -2.23 -18.63
C ALA A 92 -9.18 -2.30 -18.58
N THR A 93 -9.82 -1.31 -17.96
CA THR A 93 -11.28 -1.22 -17.85
C THR A 93 -11.92 -0.38 -18.94
N GLN A 94 -11.13 0.32 -19.77
CA GLN A 94 -11.65 1.11 -20.86
C GLN A 94 -12.27 0.21 -21.92
N ARG A 95 -13.59 0.35 -22.12
CA ARG A 95 -14.29 -0.25 -23.26
C ARG A 95 -14.21 0.71 -24.43
N GLY A 96 -13.96 0.20 -25.62
CA GLY A 96 -13.99 1.02 -26.83
C GLY A 96 -15.39 1.63 -27.03
N THR A 97 -15.45 2.92 -27.35
CA THR A 97 -16.70 3.60 -27.68
C THR A 97 -16.85 3.71 -29.19
N LEU A 98 -18.02 3.35 -29.70
CA LEU A 98 -18.42 3.53 -31.08
C LEU A 98 -19.49 4.62 -31.16
N ALA A 99 -19.07 5.82 -31.52
CA ALA A 99 -20.01 6.92 -31.76
C ALA A 99 -20.78 6.66 -33.07
N LYS A 100 -22.12 6.70 -33.00
CA LYS A 100 -23.01 6.57 -34.16
C LYS A 100 -23.99 7.74 -34.18
N THR A 101 -24.07 8.40 -35.34
CA THR A 101 -24.85 9.64 -35.53
C THR A 101 -26.18 9.42 -36.25
N GLY A 102 -26.54 8.16 -36.53
CA GLY A 102 -27.77 7.78 -37.25
C GLY A 102 -28.18 6.35 -36.96
N ALA A 103 -29.19 5.85 -37.69
CA ALA A 103 -29.63 4.47 -37.58
C ALA A 103 -28.46 3.51 -37.77
N TYR A 104 -28.30 2.57 -36.85
CA TYR A 104 -27.17 1.67 -36.83
C TYR A 104 -27.61 0.26 -36.44
N THR A 105 -27.26 -0.72 -37.28
CA THR A 105 -27.44 -2.14 -36.99
C THR A 105 -26.18 -2.65 -36.31
N VAL A 106 -26.32 -3.21 -35.11
CA VAL A 106 -25.20 -3.81 -34.38
C VAL A 106 -24.68 -5.03 -35.14
N VAL A 107 -23.36 -5.11 -35.27
CA VAL A 107 -22.65 -6.23 -35.89
C VAL A 107 -21.76 -6.93 -34.87
N ALA A 108 -21.25 -8.13 -35.20
CA ALA A 108 -20.37 -8.88 -34.30
C ALA A 108 -19.11 -8.11 -33.89
N ALA A 109 -18.62 -7.19 -34.73
CA ALA A 109 -17.47 -6.33 -34.42
C ALA A 109 -17.72 -5.29 -33.31
N ASP A 110 -18.98 -5.15 -32.86
CA ASP A 110 -19.39 -4.24 -31.79
C ASP A 110 -19.39 -4.90 -30.41
N LEU A 111 -19.20 -6.24 -30.34
CA LEU A 111 -19.12 -6.94 -29.07
C LEU A 111 -18.04 -6.32 -28.17
N GLY A 112 -18.38 -6.07 -26.91
CA GLY A 112 -17.45 -5.49 -25.94
C GLY A 112 -17.30 -3.97 -26.00
N LYS A 113 -17.98 -3.28 -26.93
CA LYS A 113 -17.93 -1.82 -27.06
C LYS A 113 -19.18 -1.14 -26.49
N PHE A 114 -19.07 0.15 -26.18
CA PHE A 114 -20.25 0.99 -25.93
C PHE A 114 -20.69 1.62 -27.26
N ILE A 115 -21.98 1.51 -27.58
CA ILE A 115 -22.55 2.28 -28.71
C ILE A 115 -23.02 3.62 -28.15
N ASP A 116 -22.27 4.67 -28.45
CA ASP A 116 -22.60 6.03 -28.03
C ASP A 116 -23.43 6.71 -29.12
N CYS A 117 -24.64 7.10 -28.74
CA CYS A 117 -25.68 7.56 -29.65
C CYS A 117 -25.77 9.07 -29.53
N THR A 118 -24.96 9.78 -30.32
CA THR A 118 -24.78 11.24 -30.17
C THR A 118 -25.88 12.07 -30.84
N SER A 119 -26.96 11.43 -31.33
CA SER A 119 -28.13 12.11 -31.91
C SER A 119 -29.35 12.07 -30.97
N GLY A 120 -30.23 13.08 -31.06
CA GLY A 120 -31.37 13.27 -30.15
C GLY A 120 -32.46 12.18 -30.18
N THR A 121 -32.45 11.29 -31.17
CA THR A 121 -33.29 10.08 -31.23
C THR A 121 -32.49 8.95 -31.86
N PHE A 122 -32.31 7.87 -31.11
CA PHE A 122 -31.60 6.67 -31.53
C PHE A 122 -32.53 5.46 -31.46
N SER A 123 -32.51 4.60 -32.47
CA SER A 123 -33.27 3.35 -32.50
C SER A 123 -32.29 2.20 -32.70
N LEU A 124 -32.20 1.34 -31.68
CA LEU A 124 -31.40 0.12 -31.71
C LEU A 124 -32.31 -1.04 -32.11
N SER A 125 -32.13 -1.57 -33.31
CA SER A 125 -32.81 -2.80 -33.74
C SER A 125 -31.89 -4.00 -33.51
N LEU A 126 -32.20 -4.82 -32.50
CA LEU A 126 -31.56 -6.13 -32.32
C LEU A 126 -32.43 -7.18 -32.98
N THR A 127 -31.92 -7.81 -34.03
CA THR A 127 -32.55 -8.98 -34.61
C THR A 127 -31.90 -10.21 -33.98
N ALA A 128 -32.65 -10.95 -33.16
CA ALA A 128 -32.19 -12.25 -32.69
C ALA A 128 -32.07 -13.21 -33.88
N ALA A 129 -31.05 -14.05 -33.88
CA ALA A 129 -31.00 -15.24 -34.74
C ALA A 129 -32.00 -16.29 -34.24
#